data_AF-A0A3D3NR80-F1
#
_entry.id   AF-A0A3D3NR80-F1
#
_cell.length_a   1.000
_cell.length_b   1.000
_cell.length_c   1.000
_cell.angle_alpha   90.00
_cell.angle_beta   90.00
_cell.angle_gamma   90.00
#
_symmetry.space_group_name_H-M   'P 1'
#
loop_
_entity.id
_entity.type
_entity.pdbx_description
1 polymer ?
#
loop_
_entity_poly.entity_id
_entity_poly.type
_entity_poly.pdbx_seq_one_letter_code
_entity_poly.pdbx_strand_id
1 'polypeptide(L)' 'MHEETFIDELGWIVVGATLFAFLARRIGMPSIVAYLLAGLGLGPATGLVEMSAELSLISEIGIALLLFLVGLELSRSEEH' A
#
# COMPACT_ATOMS: atom_id res chain seq x y z
N MET A 1 17.16 18.74 -0.96
CA MET A 1 17.31 17.57 -1.85
C MET A 1 16.60 16.31 -1.32
N HIS A 2 15.60 16.42 -0.43
CA HIS A 2 14.80 15.28 0.05
C HIS A 2 13.40 15.20 -0.60
N GLU A 3 12.93 16.27 -1.25
CA GLU A 3 11.62 16.28 -1.92
C GLU A 3 11.62 15.50 -3.24
N GLU A 4 12.75 15.49 -3.96
CA GLU A 4 12.88 14.80 -5.26
C GLU A 4 12.78 13.27 -5.12
N THR A 5 13.30 12.71 -4.02
CA THR A 5 13.32 11.25 -3.80
C THR A 5 11.97 10.71 -3.37
N PHE A 6 11.21 11.48 -2.59
CA PHE A 6 9.93 11.05 -2.07
C PHE A 6 8.89 10.82 -3.18
N ILE A 7 8.84 11.70 -4.19
CA ILE A 7 7.93 11.54 -5.34
C ILE A 7 8.32 10.30 -6.16
N ASP A 8 9.60 10.02 -6.32
CA ASP A 8 10.07 8.82 -7.03
C ASP A 8 9.69 7.53 -6.28
N GLU A 9 9.89 7.49 -4.96
CA GLU A 9 9.46 6.38 -4.10
C GLU A 9 7.97 6.10 -4.22
N LEU A 10 7.13 7.14 -4.13
CA LEU A 10 5.68 7.01 -4.32
C LEU A 10 5.33 6.53 -5.72
N GLY A 11 6.05 7.02 -6.74
CA GLY A 11 5.91 6.56 -8.12
C GLY A 11 6.14 5.06 -8.25
N TRP A 12 7.25 4.56 -7.71
CA TRP A 12 7.56 3.14 -7.68
C TRP A 12 6.53 2.33 -6.92
N ILE A 13 6.07 2.81 -5.75
CA ILE A 13 5.02 2.16 -4.97
C ILE A 13 3.72 2.01 -5.78
N VAL A 14 3.25 3.08 -6.41
CA VAL A 14 2.00 3.07 -7.19
C VAL A 14 2.12 2.17 -8.42
N VAL A 15 3.23 2.30 -9.16
CA VAL A 15 3.47 1.49 -10.36
C VAL A 15 3.58 0.01 -10.00
N GLY A 16 4.38 -0.34 -8.99
CA GLY A 16 4.54 -1.71 -8.52
C GLY A 16 3.23 -2.28 -8.00
N ALA A 17 2.52 -1.58 -7.11
CA ALA A 17 1.23 -2.02 -6.60
C ALA A 17 0.23 -2.28 -7.74
N THR A 18 0.17 -1.40 -8.74
CA THR A 18 -0.71 -1.55 -9.91
C THR A 18 -0.33 -2.76 -10.75
N LEU A 19 0.96 -2.95 -11.03
CA LEU A 19 1.47 -4.07 -11.81
C LEU A 19 1.17 -5.40 -11.14
N PHE A 20 1.51 -5.54 -9.86
CA PHE A 20 1.26 -6.76 -9.09
C PHE A 20 -0.25 -7.02 -8.92
N ALA A 21 -1.07 -6.00 -8.68
CA ALA A 21 -2.51 -6.16 -8.60
C ALA A 21 -3.12 -6.61 -9.95
N PHE A 22 -2.61 -6.08 -11.06
CA PHE A 22 -3.03 -6.51 -12.40
C PHE A 22 -2.66 -7.99 -12.66
N LEU A 23 -1.45 -8.40 -12.30
CA LEU A 23 -1.01 -9.80 -12.40
C LEU A 23 -1.84 -10.72 -11.49
N ALA A 24 -2.10 -10.31 -10.24
CA ALA A 24 -2.89 -11.06 -9.27
C ALA A 24 -4.33 -11.31 -9.76
N ARG A 25 -4.95 -10.31 -10.41
CA ARG A 25 -6.28 -10.45 -11.02
C ARG A 25 -6.32 -11.54 -12.10
N ARG A 26 -5.22 -11.79 -12.82
CA ARG A 26 -5.16 -12.85 -13.84
C ARG A 26 -5.16 -14.25 -13.25
N ILE A 27 -4.63 -14.41 -12.05
CA ILE A 27 -4.50 -15.72 -11.37
C ILE A 27 -5.57 -15.93 -10.28
N GLY A 28 -6.52 -14.99 -10.11
CA GLY A 28 -7.59 -15.09 -9.12
C GLY A 28 -7.15 -14.82 -7.68
N MET A 29 -6.02 -14.16 -7.48
CA MET A 29 -5.48 -13.89 -6.13
C MET A 29 -6.11 -12.63 -5.51
N PRO A 30 -6.37 -12.62 -4.18
CA PRO A 30 -6.85 -11.43 -3.48
C PRO A 30 -5.87 -10.24 -3.63
N SER A 31 -6.42 -9.04 -3.84
CA SER A 31 -5.62 -7.83 -4.06
C SER A 31 -4.66 -7.51 -2.91
N ILE A 32 -5.05 -7.82 -1.67
CA ILE A 32 -4.20 -7.56 -0.49
C ILE A 32 -2.89 -8.34 -0.55
N VAL A 33 -2.91 -9.58 -1.02
CA VAL A 33 -1.71 -10.40 -1.18
C VAL A 33 -0.82 -9.81 -2.26
N ALA A 34 -1.42 -9.27 -3.33
CA ALA A 34 -0.68 -8.64 -4.42
C ALA A 34 0.08 -7.39 -3.96
N TYR A 35 -0.55 -6.56 -3.13
CA TYR A 35 0.09 -5.38 -2.56
C TYR A 35 1.23 -5.73 -1.60
N LEU A 36 1.08 -6.79 -0.81
CA LEU A 36 2.18 -7.29 0.04
C LEU A 36 3.37 -7.77 -0.79
N LEU A 37 3.11 -8.51 -1.89
CA LEU A 37 4.17 -8.95 -2.81
C LEU A 37 4.83 -7.76 -3.52
N ALA A 38 4.07 -6.73 -3.90
CA ALA A 38 4.62 -5.51 -4.46
C ALA A 38 5.57 -4.84 -3.46
N GLY A 39 5.17 -4.71 -2.19
CA GLY A 39 6.01 -4.14 -1.14
C GLY A 39 7.28 -4.95 -0.87
N LEU A 40 7.18 -6.28 -0.83
CA LEU A 40 8.35 -7.17 -0.71
C LEU A 40 9.29 -7.05 -1.92
N GLY A 41 8.72 -6.91 -3.12
CA GLY A 41 9.46 -6.71 -4.36
C GLY A 41 10.20 -5.39 -4.38
N LEU A 42 9.53 -4.29 -4.06
CA LEU A 42 10.08 -2.92 -4.10
C LEU A 42 11.02 -2.62 -2.91
N GLY A 43 10.76 -3.20 -1.74
CA GLY A 43 11.58 -3.02 -0.55
C GLY A 43 12.75 -4.01 -0.51
N PRO A 44 12.68 -5.08 0.28
CA PRO A 44 13.84 -5.94 0.57
C PRO A 44 14.42 -6.68 -0.64
N ALA A 45 13.63 -6.96 -1.69
CA ALA A 45 14.12 -7.72 -2.84
C ALA A 45 14.92 -6.86 -3.83
N THR A 46 14.60 -5.56 -3.98
CA THR A 46 15.24 -4.69 -4.98
C THR A 46 15.92 -3.46 -4.38
N GLY A 47 15.55 -3.04 -3.17
CA GLY A 47 16.04 -1.82 -2.53
C GLY A 47 15.60 -0.54 -3.22
N LEU A 48 14.54 -0.58 -4.03
CA LEU A 48 14.03 0.58 -4.78
C LEU A 48 13.27 1.57 -3.89
N VAL A 49 12.64 1.06 -2.83
CA VAL A 49 11.90 1.87 -1.86
C VAL A 49 12.42 1.52 -0.47
N GLU A 50 13.01 2.51 0.20
CA GLU A 50 13.45 2.37 1.59
C GLU A 50 12.44 3.01 2.54
N MET A 51 12.41 2.54 3.79
CA MET A 51 11.50 3.10 4.78
C MET A 51 12.02 4.46 5.26
N SER A 52 11.53 5.53 4.66
CA SER A 52 11.77 6.91 5.08
C SER A 52 10.81 7.35 6.21
N ALA A 53 11.14 8.42 6.92
CA ALA A 53 10.28 8.94 7.99
C ALA A 53 8.93 9.42 7.43
N GLU A 54 8.94 9.98 6.22
CA GLU A 54 7.80 10.45 5.47
C GLU A 54 6.88 9.30 5.05
N LEU A 55 7.44 8.21 4.50
CA LEU A 55 6.68 7.01 4.14
C LEU A 55 6.09 6.32 5.38
N SER A 56 6.82 6.29 6.49
CA SER A 56 6.30 5.77 7.76
C SER A 56 5.09 6.57 8.24
N LEU A 57 5.18 7.91 8.22
CA LEU A 57 4.09 8.79 8.64
C LEU A 57 2.84 8.59 7.78
N ILE A 58 3.00 8.50 6.46
CA ILE A 58 1.88 8.30 5.53
C ILE A 58 1.26 6.92 5.70
N SER A 59 2.07 5.90 5.95
CA SER A 59 1.58 4.54 6.22
C SER A 59 0.77 4.47 7.50
N GLU A 60 1.21 5.15 8.56
CA GLU A 60 0.49 5.24 9.82
C GLU A 60 -0.87 5.93 9.65
N ILE A 61 -0.88 7.08 8.97
CA ILE A 61 -2.12 7.81 8.65
C ILE A 61 -3.04 6.95 7.78
N GLY A 62 -2.51 6.29 6.76
CA GLY A 62 -3.27 5.42 5.86
C GLY A 62 -3.95 4.27 6.61
N ILE A 63 -3.23 3.58 7.50
CA ILE A 63 -3.78 2.51 8.32
C ILE A 63 -4.85 3.05 9.28
N ALA A 64 -4.61 4.19 9.92
CA ALA A 64 -5.60 4.82 10.80
C ALA A 64 -6.90 5.15 10.05
N LEU A 65 -6.81 5.68 8.83
CA LEU A 65 -7.95 5.97 7.97
C LEU A 65 -8.68 4.69 7.51
N LEU A 66 -7.94 3.63 7.17
CA LEU A 66 -8.52 2.34 6.80
C LEU A 66 -9.26 1.69 7.97
N LEU A 67 -8.66 1.67 9.16
CA LEU A 67 -9.30 1.14 10.37
C LEU A 67 -10.53 1.96 10.77
N PHE A 68 -10.46 3.28 10.61
CA PHE A 68 -11.62 4.14 10.79
C PHE A 68 -12.74 3.80 9.81
N LEU A 69 -12.43 3.64 8.52
CA LEU A 69 -13.41 3.23 7.50
C LEU A 69 -14.02 1.86 7.80
N VAL A 70 -13.21 0.88 8.19
CA VAL A 70 -13.69 -0.45 8.60
C VAL A 70 -14.64 -0.32 9.80
N GLY A 71 -14.32 0.54 10.78
CA GLY A 71 -15.20 0.84 11.90
C GLY A 71 -16.55 1.44 11.47
N LEU A 72 -16.55 2.36 10.50
CA LEU A 72 -17.78 2.93 9.93
C LEU A 72 -18.63 1.89 9.20
N GLU A 73 -18.00 0.95 8.48
CA GLU A 73 -18.72 -0.12 7.78
C GLU A 73 -19.37 -1.12 8.75
N LEU A 74 -18.65 -1.49 9.82
CA LEU A 74 -19.18 -2.36 10.87
C LEU A 74 -20.32 -1.69 11.66
N SER A 75 -20.23 -0.38 11.92
CA SER A 75 -21.30 0.38 12.59
C SER A 75 -22.63 0.38 11.83
N ARG A 76 -22.61 0.24 10.50
CA ARG A 76 -23.84 0.12 9.70
C ARG A 76 -24.43 -1.29 9.68
N SER A 77 -23.65 -2.30 10.05
CA SER A 77 -24.09 -3.70 10.06
C SER A 77 -24.85 -4.11 11.33
N GLU A 78 -24.85 -3.26 12.36
CA GLU A 78 -25.56 -3.49 13.64
C GLU A 78 -26.96 -2.83 13.71
N GLU A 79 -27.51 -2.34 12.60
CA GLU A 79 -28.91 -1.90 12.52
C GLU A 79 -29.84 -3.06 12.14
N HIS A 80 -29.83 -4.12 12.95
CA HIS A 80 -30.90 -5.11 13.07
C HIS A 80 -30.95 -5.73 14.46
#